data_AF-A0A9E5RSM2-F1
#
_entry.id   AF-A0A9E5RSM2-F1
#
_cell.length_a   1.000
_cell.length_b   1.000
_cell.length_c   1.000
_cell.angle_alpha   90.00
_cell.angle_beta   90.00
_cell.angle_gamma   90.00
#
_symmetry.space_group_name_H-M   'P 1'
#
loop_
_entity.id
_entity.type
_entity.pdbx_description
1 polymer ?
#
loop_
_entity_poly.entity_id
_entity_poly.type
_entity_poly.pdbx_seq_one_letter_code
_entity_poly.pdbx_strand_id
1 'polypeptide(L)' 'MNIAGIWAENSYLLAPEQWVNVWLINYWSEAEFYTCCQVKDLAIALASQSMADPSEFALEPVEAKI' A
#
# COMPACT_ATOMS: atom_id res chain seq x y z
N MET A 1 0.43 -6.38 -12.35
CA MET A 1 0.72 -5.21 -11.51
C MET A 1 1.80 -4.38 -12.19
N ASN A 2 1.49 -3.14 -12.59
CA ASN A 2 2.46 -2.20 -13.19
C ASN A 2 3.01 -1.18 -12.17
N ILE A 3 2.73 -1.36 -10.88
CA ILE A 3 3.28 -0.52 -9.81
C ILE A 3 4.69 -1.01 -9.49
N ALA A 4 5.65 -0.09 -9.44
CA ALA A 4 7.00 -0.35 -8.92
C ALA A 4 6.97 -0.41 -7.39
N GLY A 5 6.43 -1.49 -6.84
CA GLY A 5 6.14 -1.60 -5.41
C GLY A 5 6.15 -3.04 -4.87
N ILE A 6 5.67 -3.20 -3.64
CA ILE A 6 5.52 -4.50 -2.96
C ILE A 6 4.07 -4.74 -2.54
N TRP A 7 3.67 -5.98 -2.31
CA TRP A 7 2.36 -6.27 -1.71
C TRP A 7 2.31 -5.81 -0.25
N ALA A 8 1.14 -5.40 0.25
CA ALA A 8 0.99 -4.89 1.61
C ALA A 8 1.26 -5.95 2.69
N GLU A 9 1.05 -7.23 2.39
CA GLU A 9 1.51 -8.36 3.22
C GLU A 9 3.02 -8.38 3.44
N ASN A 10 3.80 -7.74 2.55
CA ASN A 10 5.25 -7.61 2.64
C ASN A 10 5.70 -6.25 3.20
N SER A 11 4.79 -5.48 3.81
CA SER A 11 5.08 -4.16 4.41
C SER A 11 6.21 -4.18 5.44
N TYR A 12 6.51 -5.32 6.07
CA TYR A 12 7.64 -5.51 6.99
C TYR A 12 9.02 -5.35 6.32
N LEU A 13 9.09 -5.33 4.98
CA LEU A 13 10.32 -5.05 4.22
C LEU A 13 10.63 -3.55 4.12
N LEU A 14 9.70 -2.68 4.52
CA LEU A 14 9.85 -1.22 4.51
C LEU A 14 10.08 -0.67 5.91
N ALA A 15 10.74 0.49 6.00
CA ALA A 15 10.88 1.19 7.27
C ALA A 15 9.51 1.70 7.77
N PRO A 16 9.20 1.63 9.07
CA PRO A 16 7.93 2.12 9.61
C PRO A 16 7.61 3.59 9.26
N GLU A 17 8.62 4.43 9.13
CA GLU A 17 8.49 5.86 8.80
C GLU A 17 8.40 6.14 7.28
N GLN A 18 8.63 5.13 6.43
CA GLN A 18 8.56 5.28 4.97
C GLN A 18 7.15 5.65 4.55
N TRP A 19 7.02 6.68 3.71
CA TRP A 19 5.77 7.03 3.05
C TRP A 19 5.53 6.11 1.86
N VAL A 20 4.30 5.62 1.73
CA VAL A 20 3.86 4.74 0.64
C VAL A 20 2.55 5.23 0.06
N ASN A 21 2.41 5.14 -1.26
CA ASN A 21 1.10 5.13 -1.90
C ASN A 21 0.53 3.71 -1.76
N VAL A 22 -0.72 3.63 -1.30
CA VAL A 22 -1.48 2.39 -1.15
C VAL A 22 -2.40 2.28 -2.35
N TRP A 23 -2.32 1.15 -3.04
CA TRP A 23 -3.07 0.86 -4.23
C TRP A 23 -3.95 -0.37 -3.98
N LEU A 24 -5.25 -0.25 -4.23
CA LEU A 24 -6.14 -1.39 -4.28
C LEU A 24 -5.98 -2.08 -5.64
N ILE A 25 -5.74 -3.38 -5.64
CA ILE A 25 -5.68 -4.20 -6.84
C ILE A 25 -7.02 -4.89 -7.00
N ASN A 26 -7.80 -4.46 -8.00
CA ASN A 26 -9.13 -5.00 -8.24
C ASN A 26 -9.07 -6.40 -8.90
N TYR A 27 -10.23 -7.04 -9.06
CA TYR A 27 -10.35 -8.38 -9.67
C TYR A 27 -9.76 -8.48 -11.09
N TRP A 28 -9.70 -7.37 -11.82
CA TRP A 28 -9.09 -7.29 -13.15
C TRP A 28 -7.58 -6.99 -13.12
N SER A 29 -6.95 -7.04 -11.94
CA SER A 29 -5.54 -6.71 -11.73
C SER A 29 -5.18 -5.26 -12.06
N GLU A 30 -6.16 -4.36 -12.05
CA GLU A 30 -5.95 -2.93 -12.21
C GLU A 30 -5.67 -2.30 -10.85
N ALA A 31 -4.78 -1.30 -10.86
CA ALA A 31 -4.39 -0.57 -9.67
C ALA A 31 -5.21 0.71 -9.53
N GLU A 32 -5.94 0.83 -8.44
CA GLU A 32 -6.70 2.02 -8.08
C GLU A 32 -6.02 2.69 -6.87
N PHE A 33 -5.71 3.98 -7.00
CA PHE A 33 -5.11 4.73 -5.89
C PHE A 33 -6.11 4.79 -4.73
N TYR A 34 -5.68 4.32 -3.56
CA TYR A 34 -6.53 4.28 -2.37
C TYR A 34 -6.19 5.42 -1.40
N THR A 35 -4.94 5.49 -0.95
CA THR A 35 -4.48 6.52 -0.01
C THR A 35 -2.95 6.63 0.01
N CYS A 36 -2.41 7.60 0.74
CA CYS A 36 -0.99 7.74 1.03
C CYS A 36 -0.79 7.83 2.54
N CYS A 37 0.09 7.01 3.11
CA CYS A 37 0.35 6.97 4.55
C CYS A 37 1.78 6.50 4.86
N GLN A 38 2.19 6.58 6.13
CA GLN A 38 3.41 5.93 6.59
C GLN A 38 3.15 4.44 6.85
N VAL A 39 4.17 3.59 6.66
CA VAL A 39 4.04 2.14 6.87
C VAL A 39 3.54 1.78 8.28
N LYS A 40 3.97 2.51 9.31
CA LYS A 40 3.48 2.32 10.69
C LYS A 40 1.96 2.56 10.86
N ASP A 41 1.35 3.34 9.98
CA ASP A 41 -0.06 3.72 10.01
C ASP A 41 -0.90 2.87 9.03
N LEU A 42 -0.27 1.93 8.31
CA LEU A 42 -0.90 1.13 7.26
C LEU A 42 -2.09 0.31 7.78
N ALA A 43 -1.97 -0.31 8.96
CA ALA A 43 -3.06 -1.08 9.55
C ALA A 43 -4.30 -0.23 9.81
N ILE A 44 -4.12 1.03 10.22
CA ILE A 44 -5.21 1.99 10.44
C ILE A 44 -5.82 2.39 9.09
N ALA A 45 -4.99 2.66 8.09
CA ALA A 45 -5.43 3.01 6.74
C ALA A 45 -6.29 1.91 6.11
N LEU A 46 -5.87 0.65 6.22
CA LEU A 46 -6.57 -0.51 5.66
C LEU A 46 -7.82 -0.91 6.46
N ALA A 47 -7.84 -0.71 7.77
CA ALA A 47 -9.00 -1.03 8.62
C ALA A 47 -10.26 -0.22 8.30
N SER A 48 -10.13 0.92 7.61
CA SER A 48 -11.28 1.73 7.19
C SER A 48 -12.12 1.06 6.08
N GLN A 49 -11.59 0.03 5.42
CA GLN A 49 -12.36 -0.89 4.60
C GLN A 49 -12.75 -2.12 5.43
N SER A 50 -14.00 -2.16 5.88
CA SER A 50 -14.59 -3.37 6.45
C SER A 50 -14.42 -4.51 5.43
N MET A 51 -13.48 -5.43 5.69
CA MET A 51 -13.10 -6.62 4.90
C MET A 51 -11.88 -6.52 3.95
N ALA A 52 -11.02 -5.51 4.05
CA ALA A 52 -9.79 -5.46 3.25
C ALA A 52 -8.79 -6.58 3.61
N ASP A 53 -8.56 -7.52 2.68
CA ASP A 53 -7.47 -8.49 2.76
C ASP A 53 -6.16 -7.78 2.33
N PRO A 54 -5.07 -7.79 3.13
CA PRO A 54 -3.80 -7.18 2.74
C PRO A 54 -3.22 -7.68 1.41
N SER A 55 -3.62 -8.86 0.93
CA SER A 55 -3.24 -9.39 -0.38
C SER A 55 -3.89 -8.64 -1.56
N GLU A 56 -4.91 -7.83 -1.31
CA GLU A 56 -5.56 -6.97 -2.32
C GLU A 56 -4.85 -5.62 -2.48
N PHE A 57 -3.84 -5.31 -1.66
CA PHE A 57 -3.17 -4.01 -1.67
C PHE A 57 -1.70 -4.09 -2.07
N ALA A 58 -1.27 -3.15 -2.91
CA ALA A 58 0.13 -2.89 -3.24
C ALA A 58 0.60 -1.56 -2.66
N LEU A 59 1.88 -1.49 -2.32
CA LEU A 59 2.56 -0.35 -1.71
C LEU A 59 3.66 0.13 -2.65
N GLU A 60 3.58 1.39 -3.05
CA GLU A 60 4.63 2.07 -3.82
C GLU A 60 5.37 3.04 -2.88
N PRO A 61 6.65 2.79 -2.55
CA PRO A 61 7.44 3.73 -1.77
C PRO A 61 7.51 5.10 -2.45
N VAL A 62 7.16 6.14 -1.70
CA VAL A 62 7.33 7.53 -2.17
C VAL A 62 8.79 7.89 -1.99
N GLU A 63 9.54 8.01 -3.10
CA GLU A 63 10.88 8.57 -3.05
C GLU A 63 10.80 10.05 -2.63
N ALA A 64 11.56 10.42 -1.60
CA ALA A 64 11.78 11.82 -1.30
C ALA A 64 12.50 12.45 -2.50
N LYS A 65 11.83 13.34 -3.24
CA LYS A 65 12.51 14.16 -4.24
C LYS A 65 13.53 15.02 -3.51
N ILE A 66 14.81 14.70 -3.68
CA ILE A 66 15.96 15.50 -3.23
C ILE A 66 16.05 16.76 -4.08
#